data_AF-A0A9P4DAS2-F1
#
_entry.id   AF-A0A9P4DAS2-F1
#
_cell.length_a   1.000
_cell.length_b   1.000
_cell.length_c   1.000
_cell.angle_alpha   90.00
_cell.angle_beta   90.00
_cell.angle_gamma   90.00
#
_symmetry.space_group_name_H-M   'P 1'
#
loop_
_entity.id
_entity.type
_entity.pdbx_description
1 polymer ?
#
loop_
_entity_poly.entity_id
_entity_poly.type
_entity_poly.pdbx_seq_one_letter_code
_entity_poly.pdbx_strand_id
1 'polypeptide(L)'
;MFALIKNNIIKVVEDENSRDKLISKGFKIYSEEATKENIEKKEEKVKSTSNDLFNLSKPELMEIAKGKNIKGYSTKTKEELIQLLDEYNA
;
A
#
# COMPACT_ATOMS: atom_id res chain seq x y z
N MET A 1 -20.08 -13.47 -5.57
CA MET A 1 -20.63 -12.29 -6.26
C MET A 1 -19.65 -11.13 -6.08
N PHE A 2 -19.21 -10.52 -7.17
CA PHE A 2 -18.21 -9.46 -7.25
C PHE A 2 -18.84 -8.25 -7.93
N ALA A 3 -18.91 -7.12 -7.24
CA ALA A 3 -19.23 -5.85 -7.87
C ALA A 3 -17.94 -5.26 -8.44
N LEU A 4 -17.96 -4.84 -9.70
CA LEU A 4 -16.84 -4.15 -10.33
C LEU A 4 -17.29 -2.81 -10.90
N ILE A 5 -16.47 -1.79 -10.74
CA ILE A 5 -16.73 -0.43 -11.19
C ILE A 5 -15.71 0.03 -12.23
N LYS A 6 -16.19 0.66 -13.29
CA LYS A 6 -15.37 1.40 -14.25
C LYS A 6 -16.09 2.67 -14.66
N ASN A 7 -15.46 3.82 -14.43
CA ASN A 7 -16.08 5.14 -14.61
C ASN A 7 -17.38 5.25 -13.80
N ASN A 8 -18.54 5.20 -14.45
CA ASN A 8 -19.88 5.26 -13.83
C ASN A 8 -20.71 4.00 -14.08
N ILE A 9 -20.06 2.88 -14.43
CA ILE A 9 -20.71 1.60 -14.72
C ILE A 9 -20.33 0.62 -13.61
N ILE A 10 -21.35 0.09 -12.95
CA ILE A 10 -21.22 -1.01 -11.97
C ILE A 10 -21.68 -2.29 -12.67
N LYS A 11 -20.83 -3.32 -12.65
CA LYS A 11 -21.14 -4.66 -13.12
C LYS A 11 -21.01 -5.65 -11.98
N VAL A 12 -22.03 -6.46 -11.78
CA VAL A 12 -22.00 -7.51 -10.77
C VAL A 12 -21.90 -8.86 -11.47
N VAL A 13 -20.92 -9.67 -11.08
CA VAL A 13 -20.66 -11.00 -11.66
C VAL A 13 -20.47 -12.02 -10.55
N GLU A 14 -20.85 -13.27 -10.78
CA GLU A 14 -20.71 -14.32 -9.77
C GLU A 14 -19.50 -15.21 -10.01
N ASP A 15 -19.05 -15.28 -11.26
CA ASP A 15 -17.94 -16.11 -11.74
C ASP A 15 -16.59 -15.36 -11.72
N GLU A 16 -15.55 -16.08 -11.31
CA GLU A 16 -14.18 -15.58 -11.21
C GLU A 16 -13.55 -15.28 -12.58
N ASN A 17 -13.91 -16.01 -13.62
CA ASN A 17 -13.39 -15.81 -14.97
C ASN A 17 -13.92 -14.48 -15.57
N SER A 18 -15.21 -14.22 -15.38
CA SER A 18 -15.87 -12.97 -15.76
C SER A 18 -15.33 -11.79 -14.97
N ARG A 19 -15.01 -11.98 -13.68
CA ARG A 19 -14.31 -10.99 -12.84
C ARG A 19 -12.95 -10.65 -13.45
N ASP A 20 -12.10 -11.65 -13.70
CA ASP A 20 -10.73 -11.42 -14.19
C ASP A 20 -10.70 -10.75 -15.58
N LYS A 21 -11.61 -11.16 -16.45
CA LYS A 21 -11.82 -10.53 -17.76
C LYS A 21 -12.24 -9.06 -17.67
N LEU A 22 -13.03 -8.71 -16.65
CA LEU A 22 -13.42 -7.32 -16.39
C LEU A 22 -12.26 -6.53 -15.78
N ILE A 23 -11.48 -7.12 -14.87
CA ILE A 23 -10.27 -6.51 -14.30
C ILE A 23 -9.26 -6.19 -15.40
N SER A 24 -9.00 -7.14 -16.31
CA SER A 24 -8.14 -6.96 -17.49
C SER A 24 -8.64 -5.84 -18.42
N LYS A 25 -9.95 -5.55 -18.43
CA LYS A 25 -10.55 -4.44 -19.18
C LYS A 25 -10.54 -3.11 -18.42
N GLY A 26 -9.94 -3.07 -17.24
CA GLY A 26 -9.82 -1.88 -16.40
C GLY A 26 -11.01 -1.63 -15.48
N PHE A 27 -11.82 -2.64 -15.16
CA PHE A 27 -12.76 -2.56 -14.04
C PHE A 27 -12.03 -2.82 -12.72
N LYS A 28 -12.41 -2.11 -11.66
CA LYS A 28 -11.88 -2.31 -10.31
C LYS A 28 -12.91 -3.04 -9.47
N ILE A 29 -12.49 -3.96 -8.60
CA ILE A 29 -13.40 -4.61 -7.66
C ILE A 29 -13.89 -3.54 -6.67
N TYR A 30 -15.19 -3.40 -6.57
CA TYR A 30 -15.86 -2.56 -5.59
C TYR A 30 -16.08 -3.42 -4.34
N SER A 31 -15.19 -3.28 -3.36
CA SER A 31 -15.43 -3.72 -1.98
C SER A 31 -15.76 -2.51 -1.14
N GLU A 32 -16.87 -2.56 -0.39
CA GLU A 32 -17.27 -1.49 0.55
C GLU A 32 -16.16 -1.18 1.58
N GLU A 33 -15.30 -2.17 1.88
CA GLU A 33 -14.15 -2.05 2.76
C GLU A 33 -12.94 -1.29 2.17
N ALA A 34 -12.92 -1.01 0.86
CA ALA A 34 -11.78 -0.39 0.16
C ALA A 34 -11.97 1.12 -0.10
N THR A 35 -12.91 1.79 0.58
CA THR A 35 -13.24 3.20 0.34
C THR A 35 -12.33 4.21 1.06
N LYS A 36 -11.17 3.80 1.60
CA LYS A 36 -10.18 4.75 2.16
C LYS A 36 -8.77 4.70 1.57
N GLU A 37 -8.44 3.75 0.71
CA GLU A 37 -7.08 3.68 0.21
C GLU A 37 -7.07 2.93 -1.12
N ASN A 38 -6.98 3.65 -2.24
CA ASN A 38 -6.34 3.24 -3.50
C ASN A 38 -6.71 4.17 -4.66
N ILE A 39 -6.37 5.44 -4.49
CA ILE A 39 -5.88 6.25 -5.61
C ILE A 39 -4.37 6.39 -5.40
N GLU A 40 -3.61 5.32 -5.61
CA GLU A 40 -2.34 5.43 -6.32
C GLU A 40 -1.80 4.04 -6.72
N LYS A 41 -1.58 3.92 -8.04
CA LYS A 41 -0.50 3.14 -8.69
C LYS A 41 -0.52 1.62 -8.43
N LYS A 42 -0.89 0.81 -9.43
CA LYS A 42 0.10 0.30 -10.41
C LYS A 42 1.51 0.28 -9.81
N GLU A 43 1.93 -0.84 -9.25
CA GLU A 43 3.09 -1.54 -9.79
C GLU A 43 3.23 -2.94 -9.19
N GLU A 44 3.39 -3.86 -10.13
CA GLU A 44 3.78 -5.24 -9.97
C GLU A 44 5.26 -5.27 -9.61
N LYS A 45 5.59 -5.92 -8.47
CA LYS A 45 6.82 -6.69 -8.23
C LYS A 45 8.14 -5.91 -8.16
N VAL A 46 9.02 -6.43 -7.28
CA VAL A 46 10.47 -6.16 -7.13
C VAL A 46 10.85 -5.25 -5.96
N LYS A 47 11.50 -5.88 -4.97
CA LYS A 47 12.48 -5.32 -4.02
C LYS A 47 12.48 -3.79 -3.88
N SER A 48 11.91 -3.27 -2.81
CA SER A 48 12.45 -2.09 -2.11
C SER A 48 11.68 -1.90 -0.81
N THR A 49 12.25 -2.38 0.28
CA THR A 49 11.82 -2.10 1.66
C THR A 49 11.65 -0.60 1.92
N SER A 50 12.27 0.24 1.10
CA SER A 50 12.28 1.71 1.20
C SER A 50 10.92 2.36 0.97
N ASN A 51 10.07 1.83 0.09
CA ASN A 51 8.83 2.53 -0.29
C ASN A 51 7.72 2.43 0.79
N ASP A 52 7.74 1.36 1.59
CA ASP A 52 6.84 1.20 2.73
C ASP A 52 7.08 2.30 3.78
N LEU A 53 8.35 2.59 4.07
CA LEU A 53 8.72 3.59 5.07
C LEU A 53 8.38 5.03 4.67
N PHE A 54 8.40 5.35 3.37
CA PHE A 54 7.98 6.68 2.90
C PHE A 54 6.49 6.93 3.10
N ASN A 55 5.66 5.89 3.03
CA ASN A 55 4.22 5.96 3.27
C ASN A 55 3.88 6.07 4.76
N LEU A 56 4.77 5.63 5.65
CA LEU A 56 4.55 5.68 7.09
C LEU A 56 4.68 7.10 7.66
N SER A 57 3.91 7.35 8.71
CA SER A 57 4.00 8.59 9.48
C SER A 57 5.24 8.58 10.39
N LYS A 58 5.75 9.77 10.74
CA LYS A 58 6.85 9.90 11.72
C LYS A 58 6.66 9.05 12.99
N PRO A 59 5.50 9.06 13.68
CA PRO A 59 5.27 8.21 14.85
C PRO A 59 5.43 6.71 14.54
N GLU A 60 4.93 6.23 13.41
CA GLU A 60 5.04 4.81 13.04
C GLU A 60 6.48 4.41 12.77
N LEU A 61 7.25 5.26 12.09
CA LEU A 61 8.69 5.05 11.91
C LEU A 61 9.43 5.00 13.26
N MET A 62 9.02 5.80 14.24
CA MET A 62 9.58 5.75 15.58
C MET A 62 9.22 4.46 16.32
N GLU A 63 8.01 3.92 16.13
CA GLU A 63 7.62 2.63 16.71
C GLU A 63 8.42 1.48 16.10
N ILE A 64 8.64 1.50 14.79
CA ILE A 64 9.48 0.50 14.11
C ILE A 64 10.93 0.61 14.60
N ALA A 65 11.47 1.83 14.71
CA ALA A 65 12.82 2.05 15.22
C ALA A 65 12.98 1.60 16.68
N LYS A 66 11.95 1.84 17.51
CA LYS A 66 11.89 1.35 18.90
C LYS A 66 11.84 -0.18 18.96
N GLY A 67 11.02 -0.81 18.13
CA GLY A 67 10.93 -2.28 18.02
C GLY A 67 12.24 -2.93 17.57
N LYS A 68 12.98 -2.26 16.69
CA LYS A 68 14.32 -2.66 16.21
C LYS A 68 15.47 -2.25 17.14
N ASN A 69 15.17 -1.64 18.29
CA ASN A 69 16.15 -1.16 19.28
C ASN A 69 17.20 -0.19 18.71
N ILE A 70 16.83 0.57 17.67
CA ILE A 70 17.69 1.60 17.08
C ILE A 70 17.87 2.72 18.10
N LYS A 71 19.08 3.28 18.24
CA LYS A 71 19.35 4.43 19.12
C LYS A 71 19.33 5.73 18.33
N GLY A 72 18.93 6.82 18.96
CA GLY A 72 18.92 8.15 18.31
C GLY A 72 17.74 8.40 17.37
N TYR A 73 16.71 7.54 17.39
CA TYR A 73 15.50 7.71 16.57
C TYR A 73 14.61 8.87 17.05
N SER A 74 14.53 9.13 18.37
CA SER A 74 13.62 10.15 18.93
C SER A 74 13.93 11.58 18.51
N THR A 75 15.18 11.88 18.17
CA THR A 75 15.64 13.22 17.77
C THR A 75 15.66 13.41 16.25
N LYS A 76 15.37 12.37 15.46
CA LYS A 76 15.46 12.39 14.01
C LYS A 76 14.15 12.86 13.33
N THR A 77 14.30 13.40 12.13
CA THR A 77 13.17 13.77 11.26
C THR A 77 12.59 12.52 10.58
N LYS A 78 11.44 12.67 9.91
CA LYS A 78 10.82 11.57 9.16
C LYS A 78 11.81 10.95 8.16
N GLU A 79 12.47 11.79 7.36
CA GLU A 79 13.42 11.37 6.33
C GLU A 79 14.63 10.67 6.94
N GLU A 80 15.19 11.22 8.02
CA GLU A 80 16.31 10.62 8.75
C GLU A 80 15.94 9.26 9.37
N LEU A 81 14.69 9.09 9.83
CA LEU A 81 14.18 7.81 10.33
C LEU A 81 14.02 6.79 9.21
N ILE A 82 13.53 7.21 8.04
CA ILE A 82 13.41 6.36 6.86
C ILE A 82 14.79 5.83 6.46
N GLN A 83 15.78 6.72 6.33
CA GLN A 83 17.16 6.32 5.99
C GLN A 83 17.76 5.36 7.03
N LEU A 84 17.58 5.66 8.32
CA LEU A 84 18.11 4.80 9.40
C LEU A 84 17.52 3.39 9.35
N LEU A 85 16.22 3.31 9.09
CA LEU A 85 15.52 2.05 9.01
C LEU A 85 15.80 1.32 7.69
N ASP A 86 15.99 2.05 6.60
CA ASP A 86 16.40 1.48 5.31
C ASP A 86 17.80 0.86 5.43
N GLU A 87 18.76 1.59 6.00
CA GLU A 87 20.12 1.11 6.28
C GLU A 87 20.12 -0.10 7.24
N TYR A 88 19.24 -0.12 8.24
CA TYR A 88 19.11 -1.25 9.16
C TYR A 88 18.51 -2.51 8.49
N ASN A 89 17.71 -2.37 7.43
CA ASN A 89 17.08 -3.48 6.72
C ASN A 89 17.86 -3.93 5.47
N ALA A 90 18.95 -3.25 5.11
CA ALA A 90 19.86 -3.60 4.01
C ALA A 90 20.77 -4.79 4.37
#